data_AF-E4ZRF9-F1
#
_entry.id   AF-E4ZRF9-F1
#
_cell.length_a   1.000
_cell.length_b   1.000
_cell.length_c   1.000
_cell.angle_alpha   90.00
_cell.angle_beta   90.00
_cell.angle_gamma   90.00
#
_symmetry.space_group_name_H-M   'P 1'
#
loop_
_entity.id
_entity.type
_entity.pdbx_description
1 polymer ?
#
loop_
_entity_poly.entity_id
_entity_poly.type
_entity_poly.pdbx_seq_one_letter_code
_entity_poly.pdbx_strand_id
1 'polypeptide(L)'
;MKLALLALSSVLLADGAVVTERQTRGVVGKPEGFGAGTTGGGNAPCQVPANVAQLKTWLEDATARCIVLDKEYNFKGTEGTVKEQGCRPASNKCAGKGGQDAINKASWCTNGNAGSGSTGLTVTYDKAGVAGINMGSNKSVIGVGNKGVLRGKGLRIANGAKNIILQNIHITDLNPQYIWGGDAITLAGTDLVWVDHCKVSLVGRQMFVAGPQASNRVTLSNNE
;
A
#
# COMPACT_ATOMS: atom_id res chain seq x y z
N MET A 1 -76.13 -37.54 -11.36
CA MET A 1 -76.26 -36.10 -11.65
C MET A 1 -75.25 -35.36 -10.79
N LYS A 2 -74.34 -34.60 -11.43
CA LYS A 2 -73.38 -33.62 -10.85
C LYS A 2 -72.27 -34.15 -9.92
N LEU A 3 -71.03 -33.65 -9.93
CA LEU A 3 -70.18 -32.94 -10.89
C LEU A 3 -68.81 -32.94 -10.19
N ALA A 4 -67.74 -33.40 -10.85
CA ALA A 4 -66.38 -33.37 -10.30
C ALA A 4 -65.82 -31.94 -10.36
N LEU A 5 -65.13 -31.50 -9.31
CA LEU A 5 -64.34 -30.27 -9.32
C LEU A 5 -62.89 -30.62 -8.99
N LEU A 6 -62.01 -30.57 -10.00
CA LEU A 6 -60.56 -30.59 -9.83
C LEU A 6 -60.10 -29.21 -9.38
N ALA A 7 -59.29 -29.14 -8.33
CA ALA A 7 -58.48 -27.96 -8.01
C ALA A 7 -57.03 -28.24 -8.41
N LEU A 8 -56.51 -27.46 -9.37
CA LEU A 8 -55.10 -27.44 -9.74
C LEU A 8 -54.32 -26.63 -8.69
N SER A 9 -53.28 -27.25 -8.12
CA SER A 9 -52.25 -26.57 -7.34
C SER A 9 -50.98 -26.48 -8.19
N SER A 10 -50.78 -25.36 -8.88
CA SER A 10 -49.52 -25.04 -9.54
C SER A 10 -48.57 -24.38 -8.53
N VAL A 11 -47.54 -25.09 -8.08
CA VAL A 11 -46.42 -24.51 -7.32
C VAL A 11 -45.40 -24.00 -8.33
N LEU A 12 -45.28 -22.68 -8.50
CA LEU A 12 -44.14 -22.08 -9.19
C LEU A 12 -42.92 -22.12 -8.26
N LEU A 13 -41.87 -22.82 -8.68
CA LEU A 13 -40.52 -22.65 -8.14
C LEU A 13 -39.91 -21.43 -8.83
N ALA A 14 -39.68 -20.36 -8.08
CA ALA A 14 -38.85 -19.25 -8.53
C ALA A 14 -37.43 -19.45 -7.97
N ASP A 15 -36.55 -20.04 -8.77
CA ASP A 15 -35.11 -19.98 -8.54
C ASP A 15 -34.63 -18.53 -8.79
N GLY A 16 -34.52 -17.77 -7.70
CA GLY A 16 -33.87 -16.46 -7.71
C GLY A 16 -32.36 -16.64 -7.84
N ALA A 17 -31.85 -16.78 -9.07
CA ALA A 17 -30.44 -16.63 -9.33
C ALA A 17 -30.05 -15.16 -9.04
N VAL A 18 -29.51 -14.90 -7.84
CA VAL A 18 -28.81 -13.65 -7.54
C VAL A 18 -27.57 -13.63 -8.41
N VAL A 19 -27.68 -13.02 -9.59
CA VAL A 19 -26.51 -12.63 -10.39
C VAL A 19 -25.80 -11.57 -9.59
N THR A 20 -24.88 -12.01 -8.73
CA THR A 20 -23.91 -11.10 -8.12
C THR A 20 -23.10 -10.57 -9.28
N GLU A 21 -23.28 -9.29 -9.65
CA GLU A 21 -22.40 -8.64 -10.61
C GLU A 21 -20.97 -8.89 -10.14
N ARG A 22 -20.25 -9.75 -10.86
CA ARG A 22 -18.79 -9.83 -10.74
C ARG A 22 -18.28 -8.51 -11.29
N GLN A 23 -18.22 -7.49 -10.42
CA GLN A 23 -17.35 -6.35 -10.64
C GLN A 23 -16.02 -6.93 -11.10
N THR A 24 -15.64 -6.68 -12.35
CA THR A 24 -14.36 -7.09 -12.88
C THR A 24 -13.31 -6.37 -12.07
N ARG A 25 -12.80 -7.04 -11.03
CA ARG A 25 -11.71 -6.54 -10.18
C ARG A 25 -10.50 -6.48 -11.09
N GLY A 26 -10.11 -5.28 -11.50
CA GLY A 26 -9.09 -5.04 -12.51
C GLY A 26 -8.67 -3.58 -12.53
N VAL A 27 -7.60 -3.28 -13.27
CA VAL A 27 -7.13 -1.91 -13.46
C VAL A 27 -8.20 -1.14 -14.24
N VAL A 28 -8.54 0.05 -13.78
CA VAL A 28 -9.49 0.97 -14.42
C VAL A 28 -8.71 2.08 -15.10
N GLY A 29 -9.06 2.39 -16.35
CA GLY A 29 -8.37 3.42 -17.13
C GLY A 29 -6.98 3.00 -17.63
N LYS A 30 -6.18 3.98 -18.04
CA LYS A 30 -4.82 3.79 -18.55
C LYS A 30 -3.92 4.90 -18.02
N PRO A 31 -2.62 4.62 -17.79
CA PRO A 31 -1.68 5.66 -17.41
C PRO A 31 -1.52 6.68 -18.54
N GLU A 32 -1.40 7.95 -18.17
CA GLU A 32 -1.06 9.04 -19.08
C GLU A 32 0.36 9.56 -18.77
N GLY A 33 0.90 10.44 -19.62
CA GLY A 33 2.20 11.07 -19.39
C GLY A 33 3.38 10.09 -19.54
N PHE A 34 4.43 10.28 -18.75
CA PHE A 34 5.68 9.51 -18.90
C PHE A 34 5.48 8.00 -18.71
N GLY A 35 4.59 7.59 -17.81
CA GLY A 35 4.27 6.19 -17.52
C GLY A 35 3.24 5.53 -18.44
N ALA A 36 2.84 6.16 -19.56
CA ALA A 36 1.76 5.68 -20.44
C ALA A 36 1.91 4.24 -20.98
N GLY A 37 3.12 3.69 -20.97
CA GLY A 37 3.39 2.29 -21.36
C GLY A 37 3.21 1.25 -20.25
N THR A 38 2.76 1.63 -19.05
CA THR A 38 2.68 0.72 -17.91
C THR A 38 1.46 -0.20 -18.03
N THR A 39 1.68 -1.51 -17.92
CA THR A 39 0.65 -2.57 -18.05
C THR A 39 0.49 -3.40 -16.78
N GLY A 40 1.42 -3.32 -15.83
CA GLY A 40 1.37 -4.05 -14.56
C GLY A 40 1.37 -5.56 -14.76
N GLY A 41 0.42 -6.24 -14.12
CA GLY A 41 0.18 -7.68 -14.27
C GLY A 41 -0.39 -8.11 -15.63
N GLY A 42 -0.70 -7.16 -16.53
CA GLY A 42 -1.28 -7.43 -17.84
C GLY A 42 -2.60 -8.18 -17.74
N ASN A 43 -2.70 -9.31 -18.45
CA ASN A 43 -3.90 -10.15 -18.49
C ASN A 43 -3.94 -11.25 -17.41
N ALA A 44 -3.05 -11.20 -16.41
CA ALA A 44 -3.07 -12.16 -15.32
C ALA A 44 -4.43 -12.11 -14.58
N PRO A 45 -5.06 -13.26 -14.27
CA PRO A 45 -6.29 -13.28 -13.50
C PRO A 45 -6.11 -12.58 -12.15
N CYS A 46 -7.07 -11.73 -11.78
CA CYS A 46 -7.00 -11.00 -10.53
C CYS A 46 -7.34 -11.89 -9.34
N GLN A 47 -6.45 -11.91 -8.35
CA GLN A 47 -6.52 -12.78 -7.17
C GLN A 47 -6.49 -11.96 -5.87
N VAL A 48 -7.22 -12.44 -4.86
CA VAL A 48 -7.23 -11.83 -3.52
C VAL A 48 -6.30 -12.64 -2.61
N PRO A 49 -5.27 -12.03 -2.01
CA PRO A 49 -4.43 -12.73 -1.05
C PRO A 49 -5.19 -13.02 0.24
N ALA A 50 -5.04 -14.21 0.79
CA ALA A 50 -5.72 -14.64 2.00
C ALA A 50 -5.31 -13.79 3.23
N ASN A 51 -4.03 -13.44 3.32
CA ASN A 51 -3.43 -12.75 4.46
C ASN A 51 -2.15 -11.99 4.06
N VAL A 52 -1.54 -11.28 5.03
CA VAL A 52 -0.33 -10.47 4.82
C VAL A 52 0.89 -11.26 4.36
N ALA A 53 1.02 -12.53 4.76
CA ALA A 53 2.12 -13.38 4.34
C ALA A 53 2.01 -13.70 2.84
N GLN A 54 0.81 -14.12 2.39
CA GLN A 54 0.57 -14.39 0.97
C GLN A 54 0.67 -13.11 0.12
N LEU A 55 0.15 -11.99 0.62
CA LEU A 55 0.30 -10.69 -0.05
C LEU A 55 1.77 -10.34 -0.24
N LYS A 56 2.58 -10.45 0.82
CA LYS A 56 4.03 -10.18 0.74
C LYS A 56 4.71 -11.08 -0.29
N THR A 57 4.46 -12.38 -0.26
CA THR A 57 5.00 -13.32 -1.26
C THR A 57 4.62 -12.94 -2.68
N TRP A 58 3.36 -12.62 -2.94
CA TRP A 58 2.89 -12.24 -4.27
C TRP A 58 3.45 -10.89 -4.74
N LEU A 59 3.71 -9.96 -3.83
CA LEU A 59 4.35 -8.69 -4.18
C LEU A 59 5.83 -8.91 -4.55
N GLU A 60 6.53 -9.81 -3.85
CA GLU A 60 7.97 -10.07 -4.00
C GLU A 60 8.34 -11.00 -5.17
N ASP A 61 7.44 -11.90 -5.58
CA ASP A 61 7.78 -12.93 -6.56
C ASP A 61 7.98 -12.42 -8.00
N ALA A 62 8.52 -13.28 -8.86
CA ALA A 62 8.76 -12.98 -10.27
C ALA A 62 7.53 -13.17 -11.17
N THR A 63 6.41 -13.67 -10.65
CA THR A 63 5.21 -13.97 -11.44
C THR A 63 4.45 -12.68 -11.77
N ALA A 64 4.00 -12.52 -13.01
CA ALA A 64 3.10 -11.41 -13.34
C ALA A 64 1.75 -11.60 -12.63
N ARG A 65 1.29 -10.59 -11.89
CA ARG A 65 0.08 -10.74 -11.03
C ARG A 65 -0.82 -9.53 -11.08
N CYS A 66 -2.12 -9.80 -11.05
CA CYS A 66 -3.13 -8.85 -10.61
C CYS A 66 -3.57 -9.21 -9.19
N ILE A 67 -3.29 -8.33 -8.24
CA ILE A 67 -3.49 -8.52 -6.80
C ILE A 67 -4.58 -7.57 -6.34
N VAL A 68 -5.65 -8.11 -5.77
CA VAL A 68 -6.80 -7.32 -5.33
C VAL A 68 -6.83 -7.26 -3.81
N LEU A 69 -6.80 -6.04 -3.27
CA LEU A 69 -6.95 -5.77 -1.84
C LEU A 69 -8.41 -5.46 -1.54
N ASP A 70 -9.13 -6.40 -0.92
CA ASP A 70 -10.56 -6.24 -0.59
C ASP A 70 -10.86 -6.07 0.90
N LYS A 71 -9.81 -5.89 1.69
CA LYS A 71 -9.81 -5.67 3.14
C LYS A 71 -8.49 -5.01 3.57
N GLU A 72 -8.42 -4.67 4.86
CA GLU A 72 -7.16 -4.23 5.48
C GLU A 72 -6.16 -5.39 5.60
N TYR A 73 -4.95 -5.16 5.10
CA TYR A 73 -3.76 -5.99 5.28
C TYR A 73 -2.84 -5.28 6.29
N ASN A 74 -2.95 -5.70 7.55
CA ASN A 74 -2.27 -5.06 8.67
C ASN A 74 -0.93 -5.75 8.99
N PHE A 75 0.17 -5.05 8.75
CA PHE A 75 1.54 -5.50 9.02
C PHE A 75 2.06 -5.05 10.39
N LYS A 76 1.28 -4.30 11.18
CA LYS A 76 1.73 -3.90 12.52
C LYS A 76 1.94 -5.13 13.40
N GLY A 77 3.03 -5.14 14.14
CA GLY A 77 3.44 -6.23 15.03
C GLY A 77 4.04 -7.44 14.31
N THR A 78 3.94 -7.56 12.98
CA THR A 78 4.43 -8.77 12.28
C THR A 78 5.94 -8.92 12.36
N GLU A 79 6.65 -7.81 12.60
CA GLU A 79 8.11 -7.80 12.78
C GLU A 79 8.52 -7.42 14.21
N GLY A 80 7.57 -7.20 15.11
CA GLY A 80 7.78 -6.77 16.50
C GLY A 80 8.21 -5.30 16.64
N THR A 81 8.44 -4.88 17.88
CA THR A 81 8.86 -3.51 18.23
C THR A 81 10.34 -3.43 18.59
N VAL A 82 10.91 -2.23 18.52
CA VAL A 82 12.27 -1.94 19.01
C VAL A 82 12.29 -0.66 19.82
N LYS A 83 13.17 -0.59 20.81
CA LYS A 83 13.43 0.58 21.66
C LYS A 83 14.89 0.96 21.55
N GLU A 84 15.19 2.16 21.06
CA GLU A 84 16.55 2.59 20.78
C GLU A 84 16.72 4.11 20.87
N GLN A 85 17.95 4.58 20.70
CA GLN A 85 18.26 6.00 20.77
C GLN A 85 17.73 6.75 19.54
N GLY A 86 17.05 7.86 19.80
CA GLY A 86 16.60 8.83 18.82
C GLY A 86 16.88 10.25 19.29
N CYS A 87 16.19 11.21 18.68
CA CYS A 87 16.24 12.60 19.08
C CYS A 87 14.94 13.33 18.78
N ARG A 88 14.70 14.40 19.54
CA ARG A 88 13.81 15.48 19.13
C ARG A 88 14.61 16.44 18.25
N PRO A 89 14.27 16.59 16.96
CA PRO A 89 14.97 17.52 16.09
C PRO A 89 14.73 18.97 16.53
N ALA A 90 15.71 19.84 16.28
CA ALA A 90 15.64 21.25 16.66
C ALA A 90 14.48 21.99 15.98
N SER A 91 14.00 21.49 14.84
CA SER A 91 12.83 22.01 14.11
C SER A 91 11.49 21.73 14.81
N ASN A 92 11.42 20.72 15.68
CA ASN A 92 10.20 20.47 16.43
C ASN A 92 10.06 21.52 17.55
N LYS A 93 9.24 22.54 17.30
CA LYS A 93 8.89 23.61 18.25
C LYS A 93 7.52 23.41 18.90
N CYS A 94 6.86 22.29 18.64
CA CYS A 94 5.51 22.04 19.15
C CYS A 94 5.53 21.78 20.66
N ALA A 95 4.49 22.23 21.36
CA ALA A 95 4.36 22.00 22.79
C ALA A 95 4.11 20.51 23.13
N GLY A 96 4.65 20.04 24.26
CA GLY A 96 4.43 18.70 24.78
C GLY A 96 4.87 17.58 23.82
N LYS A 97 3.93 16.70 23.47
CA LYS A 97 4.13 15.61 22.49
C LYS A 97 3.71 16.01 21.06
N GLY A 98 3.62 17.31 20.77
CA GLY A 98 3.40 17.79 19.41
C GLY A 98 4.62 17.58 18.52
N GLY A 99 4.40 17.48 17.21
CA GLY A 99 5.44 17.23 16.21
C GLY A 99 6.00 15.80 16.26
N GLN A 100 7.01 15.53 15.43
CA GLN A 100 7.66 14.22 15.34
C GLN A 100 8.99 14.20 16.11
N ASP A 101 9.32 13.03 16.64
CA ASP A 101 10.69 12.67 17.00
C ASP A 101 11.38 11.97 15.83
N ALA A 102 12.65 11.63 15.95
CA ALA A 102 13.39 10.93 14.91
C ALA A 102 14.07 9.67 15.47
N ILE A 103 14.00 8.59 14.70
CA ILE A 103 14.88 7.44 14.87
C ILE A 103 16.29 7.86 14.41
N ASN A 104 17.34 7.48 15.14
CA ASN A 104 18.73 7.85 14.80
C ASN A 104 19.31 7.02 13.65
N LYS A 105 18.56 6.86 12.55
CA LYS A 105 18.99 6.12 11.37
C LYS A 105 20.06 6.92 10.62
N ALA A 106 21.10 6.23 10.13
CA ALA A 106 22.25 6.86 9.45
C ALA A 106 22.92 7.99 10.26
N SER A 107 22.90 7.87 11.60
CA SER A 107 23.42 8.88 12.52
C SER A 107 22.76 10.26 12.37
N TRP A 108 21.51 10.33 11.87
CA TRP A 108 20.82 11.58 11.58
C TRP A 108 20.71 12.54 12.78
N CYS A 109 20.59 11.99 13.98
CA CYS A 109 20.55 12.78 15.21
C CYS A 109 21.91 13.37 15.62
N THR A 110 23.02 12.83 15.11
CA THR A 110 24.38 13.20 15.55
C THR A 110 25.26 13.74 14.43
N ASN A 111 24.86 13.59 13.16
CA ASN A 111 25.60 14.09 12.00
C ASN A 111 25.26 15.55 11.63
N GLY A 112 24.55 16.26 12.52
CA GLY A 112 24.14 17.66 12.33
C GLY A 112 22.81 17.86 11.60
N ASN A 113 22.24 16.84 10.95
CA ASN A 113 21.01 16.98 10.17
C ASN A 113 19.75 17.18 11.02
N ALA A 114 19.75 16.78 12.29
CA ALA A 114 18.68 17.07 13.23
C ALA A 114 18.66 18.53 13.73
N GLY A 115 19.65 19.34 13.31
CA GLY A 115 19.82 20.74 13.70
C GLY A 115 20.54 20.92 15.04
N SER A 116 21.21 22.06 15.19
CA SER A 116 21.88 22.44 16.44
C SER A 116 20.85 22.54 17.58
N GLY A 117 21.15 21.91 18.71
CA GLY A 117 20.23 21.83 19.87
C GLY A 117 19.21 20.69 19.81
N SER A 118 19.32 19.74 18.87
CA SER A 118 18.54 18.50 18.92
C SER A 118 18.79 17.77 20.24
N THR A 119 17.72 17.28 20.88
CA THR A 119 17.82 16.64 22.19
C THR A 119 17.69 15.13 22.05
N GLY A 120 18.65 14.37 22.59
CA GLY A 120 18.59 12.91 22.61
C GLY A 120 17.44 12.39 23.47
N LEU A 121 16.76 11.35 23.00
CA LEU A 121 15.70 10.66 23.74
C LEU A 121 15.61 9.19 23.32
N THR A 122 14.82 8.40 24.04
CA THR A 122 14.54 7.02 23.64
C THR A 122 13.25 6.96 22.82
N VAL A 123 13.31 6.33 21.65
CA VAL A 123 12.15 6.05 20.80
C VAL A 123 11.75 4.58 20.89
N THR A 124 10.46 4.29 20.77
CA THR A 124 9.93 2.92 20.65
C THR A 124 8.98 2.85 19.47
N TYR A 125 9.25 1.98 18.50
CA TYR A 125 8.50 1.92 17.24
C TYR A 125 8.32 0.49 16.71
N ASP A 126 7.40 0.34 15.75
CA ASP A 126 7.12 -0.92 15.06
C ASP A 126 8.12 -1.15 13.92
N LYS A 127 8.84 -2.26 13.93
CA LYS A 127 9.89 -2.54 12.93
C LYS A 127 9.31 -2.70 11.52
N ALA A 128 8.06 -3.14 11.38
CA ALA A 128 7.46 -3.41 10.07
C ALA A 128 7.37 -2.16 9.19
N GLY A 129 7.19 -0.97 9.80
CA GLY A 129 7.08 0.30 9.08
C GLY A 129 8.39 0.80 8.46
N VAL A 130 9.55 0.39 8.98
CA VAL A 130 10.84 0.98 8.62
C VAL A 130 11.32 0.59 7.23
N ALA A 131 10.96 -0.60 6.74
CA ALA A 131 11.36 -1.09 5.43
C ALA A 131 10.13 -1.51 4.62
N GLY A 132 9.91 -0.89 3.47
CA GLY A 132 8.84 -1.28 2.54
C GLY A 132 9.04 -2.68 1.96
N ILE A 133 7.95 -3.29 1.48
CA ILE A 133 7.98 -4.59 0.80
C ILE A 133 8.68 -4.41 -0.55
N ASN A 134 9.72 -5.20 -0.82
CA ASN A 134 10.38 -5.18 -2.13
C ASN A 134 9.46 -5.78 -3.18
N MET A 135 9.07 -5.00 -4.18
CA MET A 135 8.20 -5.51 -5.24
C MET A 135 9.01 -6.14 -6.37
N GLY A 136 8.55 -7.28 -6.88
CA GLY A 136 8.93 -7.81 -8.18
C GLY A 136 8.26 -7.06 -9.33
N SER A 137 8.73 -7.28 -10.55
CA SER A 137 8.16 -6.66 -11.77
C SER A 137 6.76 -7.19 -12.12
N ASN A 138 6.05 -6.49 -13.00
CA ASN A 138 4.78 -6.90 -13.62
C ASN A 138 3.67 -7.17 -12.58
N LYS A 139 3.39 -6.16 -11.74
CA LYS A 139 2.38 -6.24 -10.69
C LYS A 139 1.30 -5.18 -10.93
N SER A 140 0.04 -5.57 -10.83
CA SER A 140 -1.08 -4.64 -10.63
C SER A 140 -1.65 -4.86 -9.24
N VAL A 141 -1.61 -3.86 -8.37
CA VAL A 141 -2.17 -3.91 -7.02
C VAL A 141 -3.36 -2.96 -6.98
N ILE A 142 -4.56 -3.49 -6.77
CA ILE A 142 -5.82 -2.75 -6.91
C ILE A 142 -6.66 -2.89 -5.64
N GLY A 143 -7.15 -1.79 -5.08
CA GLY A 143 -8.10 -1.86 -3.96
C GLY A 143 -9.56 -1.91 -4.40
N VAL A 144 -10.42 -2.53 -3.58
CA VAL A 144 -11.88 -2.59 -3.80
C VAL A 144 -12.59 -1.51 -3.00
N GLY A 145 -13.18 -0.53 -3.70
CA GLY A 145 -13.85 0.61 -3.04
C GLY A 145 -12.90 1.28 -2.05
N ASN A 146 -13.32 1.42 -0.79
CA ASN A 146 -12.50 1.96 0.30
C ASN A 146 -11.86 0.88 1.21
N LYS A 147 -11.86 -0.39 0.79
CA LYS A 147 -11.45 -1.51 1.63
C LYS A 147 -9.98 -1.90 1.46
N GLY A 148 -9.36 -1.57 0.34
CA GLY A 148 -7.98 -1.97 0.01
C GLY A 148 -6.96 -1.16 0.79
N VAL A 149 -6.66 -1.58 2.03
CA VAL A 149 -5.77 -0.87 2.94
C VAL A 149 -4.49 -1.69 3.22
N LEU A 150 -3.34 -1.05 3.10
CA LEU A 150 -2.03 -1.51 3.58
C LEU A 150 -1.68 -0.72 4.84
N ARG A 151 -1.70 -1.37 6.00
CA ARG A 151 -1.46 -0.71 7.28
C ARG A 151 -0.13 -1.13 7.88
N GLY A 152 0.69 -0.17 8.31
CA GLY A 152 1.94 -0.43 9.04
C GLY A 152 3.14 -0.79 8.18
N LYS A 153 3.02 -0.82 6.85
CA LYS A 153 4.13 -1.15 5.94
C LYS A 153 3.94 -0.52 4.56
N GLY A 154 5.03 0.01 4.00
CA GLY A 154 5.06 0.62 2.67
C GLY A 154 5.48 -0.35 1.56
N LEU A 155 5.61 0.18 0.35
CA LEU A 155 6.03 -0.53 -0.86
C LEU A 155 7.34 0.05 -1.40
N ARG A 156 8.28 -0.82 -1.76
CA ARG A 156 9.58 -0.45 -2.33
C ARG A 156 9.74 -1.08 -3.71
N ILE A 157 9.70 -0.25 -4.75
CA ILE A 157 9.90 -0.64 -6.14
C ILE A 157 11.33 -0.23 -6.52
N ALA A 158 12.23 -1.19 -6.52
CA ALA A 158 13.65 -0.90 -6.65
C ALA A 158 14.43 -2.06 -7.28
N ASN A 159 15.74 -1.90 -7.39
CA ASN A 159 16.66 -2.95 -7.82
C ASN A 159 16.30 -3.54 -9.20
N GLY A 160 15.82 -2.70 -10.13
CA GLY A 160 15.43 -3.11 -11.48
C GLY A 160 13.99 -3.61 -11.62
N ALA A 161 13.20 -3.67 -10.55
CA ALA A 161 11.77 -3.92 -10.63
C ALA A 161 11.10 -2.85 -11.50
N LYS A 162 10.17 -3.24 -12.37
CA LYS A 162 9.53 -2.34 -13.34
C LYS A 162 8.14 -2.83 -13.75
N ASN A 163 7.40 -1.98 -14.44
CA ASN A 163 6.05 -2.28 -14.93
C ASN A 163 5.09 -2.60 -13.78
N ILE A 164 4.80 -1.60 -12.95
CA ILE A 164 3.98 -1.75 -11.75
C ILE A 164 2.85 -0.73 -11.74
N ILE A 165 1.64 -1.20 -11.46
CA ILE A 165 0.44 -0.39 -11.24
C ILE A 165 0.05 -0.52 -9.77
N LEU A 166 -0.11 0.60 -9.09
CA LEU A 166 -0.75 0.73 -7.79
C LEU A 166 -2.00 1.58 -7.99
N GLN A 167 -3.19 1.02 -7.74
CA GLN A 167 -4.44 1.73 -8.00
C GLN A 167 -5.46 1.56 -6.87
N ASN A 168 -6.07 2.68 -6.43
CA ASN A 168 -7.16 2.66 -5.45
C ASN A 168 -6.80 1.95 -4.13
N ILE A 169 -5.57 2.12 -3.64
CA ILE A 169 -5.12 1.56 -2.36
C ILE A 169 -4.83 2.66 -1.34
N HIS A 170 -5.03 2.37 -0.06
CA HIS A 170 -4.68 3.27 1.04
C HIS A 170 -3.47 2.71 1.80
N ILE A 171 -2.36 3.46 1.86
CA ILE A 171 -1.18 3.10 2.65
C ILE A 171 -1.14 3.99 3.90
N THR A 172 -1.15 3.39 5.10
CA THR A 172 -1.32 4.17 6.34
C THR A 172 -0.68 3.60 7.60
N ASP A 173 -0.49 4.47 8.60
CA ASP A 173 -0.05 4.14 9.96
C ASP A 173 1.34 3.48 10.02
N LEU A 174 2.30 4.11 9.33
CA LEU A 174 3.72 3.72 9.30
C LEU A 174 4.51 4.59 10.29
N ASN A 175 4.42 4.28 11.59
CA ASN A 175 5.12 5.01 12.66
C ASN A 175 4.99 6.55 12.51
N PRO A 176 3.77 7.12 12.45
CA PRO A 176 3.53 8.54 12.13
C PRO A 176 4.26 9.53 13.05
N GLN A 177 4.61 9.13 14.26
CA GLN A 177 5.29 9.95 15.24
C GLN A 177 6.81 10.05 15.05
N TYR A 178 7.40 9.27 14.14
CA TYR A 178 8.86 9.21 13.96
C TYR A 178 9.31 9.48 12.53
N ILE A 179 10.14 10.52 12.35
CA ILE A 179 11.01 10.67 11.19
C ILE A 179 11.88 9.41 11.09
N TRP A 180 12.08 8.91 9.86
CA TRP A 180 12.68 7.60 9.56
C TRP A 180 11.84 6.38 9.95
N GLY A 181 10.63 6.57 10.47
CA GLY A 181 9.71 5.51 10.89
C GLY A 181 9.10 4.70 9.74
N GLY A 182 9.11 5.24 8.52
CA GLY A 182 8.66 4.55 7.32
C GLY A 182 8.30 5.49 6.18
N ASP A 183 8.44 5.00 4.95
CA ASP A 183 7.95 5.64 3.73
C ASP A 183 6.86 4.77 3.10
N ALA A 184 5.82 5.40 2.53
CA ALA A 184 4.70 4.68 1.93
C ALA A 184 5.06 4.07 0.57
N ILE A 185 5.59 4.87 -0.36
CA ILE A 185 5.99 4.40 -1.71
C ILE A 185 7.41 4.87 -2.01
N THR A 186 8.31 3.91 -2.22
CA THR A 186 9.73 4.17 -2.52
C THR A 186 10.09 3.64 -3.88
N LEU A 187 10.56 4.51 -4.78
CA LEU A 187 11.12 4.16 -6.08
C LEU A 187 12.65 4.34 -6.07
N ALA A 188 13.40 3.33 -6.49
CA ALA A 188 14.86 3.44 -6.56
C ALA A 188 15.46 2.49 -7.61
N GLY A 189 15.73 2.98 -8.82
CA GLY A 189 16.26 2.14 -9.90
C GLY A 189 15.15 1.30 -10.51
N THR A 190 14.12 1.97 -11.05
CA THR A 190 12.89 1.37 -11.59
C THR A 190 12.48 2.07 -12.89
N ASP A 191 11.43 1.57 -13.53
CA ASP A 191 10.85 2.15 -14.74
C ASP A 191 9.39 1.67 -14.90
N LEU A 192 8.57 2.43 -15.62
CA LEU A 192 7.15 2.15 -15.86
C LEU A 192 6.38 1.88 -14.57
N VAL A 193 6.19 2.93 -13.77
CA VAL A 193 5.38 2.87 -12.55
C VAL A 193 4.19 3.81 -12.69
N TRP A 194 2.99 3.30 -12.40
CA TRP A 194 1.77 4.09 -12.32
C TRP A 194 1.17 3.99 -10.92
N VAL A 195 1.03 5.13 -10.25
CA VAL A 195 0.34 5.25 -8.95
C VAL A 195 -0.88 6.13 -9.15
N ASP A 196 -2.05 5.54 -9.01
CA ASP A 196 -3.33 6.17 -9.35
C ASP A 196 -4.37 6.01 -8.25
N HIS A 197 -5.12 7.07 -7.94
CA HIS A 197 -6.19 7.02 -6.93
C HIS A 197 -5.74 6.42 -5.58
N CYS A 198 -4.45 6.54 -5.25
CA CYS A 198 -3.94 6.04 -3.99
C CYS A 198 -4.11 7.12 -2.91
N LYS A 199 -4.39 6.66 -1.70
CA LYS A 199 -4.37 7.50 -0.50
C LYS A 199 -3.13 7.18 0.32
N VAL A 200 -2.44 8.20 0.82
CA VAL A 200 -1.37 8.03 1.81
C VAL A 200 -1.63 8.89 3.04
N SER A 201 -1.60 8.28 4.24
CA SER A 201 -1.79 9.04 5.48
C SER A 201 -0.99 8.47 6.63
N LEU A 202 -0.74 9.27 7.68
CA LEU A 202 -0.12 8.78 8.92
C LEU A 202 1.19 8.02 8.68
N VAL A 203 2.07 8.57 7.85
CA VAL A 203 3.41 8.02 7.57
C VAL A 203 4.47 8.79 8.33
N GLY A 204 5.50 8.10 8.81
CA GLY A 204 6.57 8.69 9.60
C GLY A 204 7.46 9.65 8.80
N ARG A 205 7.63 9.42 7.49
CA ARG A 205 8.48 10.28 6.66
C ARG A 205 7.88 10.59 5.29
N GLN A 206 8.28 9.91 4.22
CA GLN A 206 7.86 10.26 2.88
C GLN A 206 6.57 9.53 2.49
N MET A 207 5.60 10.27 1.97
CA MET A 207 4.44 9.67 1.30
C MET A 207 4.88 8.99 0.00
N PHE A 208 5.74 9.67 -0.75
CA PHE A 208 6.37 9.17 -1.97
C PHE A 208 7.83 9.64 -2.01
N VAL A 209 8.75 8.75 -2.36
CA VAL A 209 10.17 9.07 -2.56
C VAL A 209 10.69 8.37 -3.81
N ALA A 210 11.38 9.14 -4.66
CA ALA A 210 12.06 8.63 -5.84
C ALA A 210 13.56 8.93 -5.76
N GLY A 211 14.39 7.89 -5.85
CA GLY A 211 15.84 7.96 -5.76
C GLY A 211 16.44 7.02 -4.70
N PRO A 212 17.78 6.97 -4.59
CA PRO A 212 18.73 7.81 -5.34
C PRO A 212 18.97 7.33 -6.78
N GLN A 213 18.70 6.07 -7.12
CA GLN A 213 18.80 5.57 -8.49
C GLN A 213 17.60 6.02 -9.35
N ALA A 214 17.83 6.19 -10.65
CA ALA A 214 16.83 6.68 -11.60
C ALA A 214 15.52 5.89 -11.54
N SER A 215 14.39 6.60 -11.46
CA SER A 215 13.04 5.99 -11.48
C SER A 215 12.38 6.02 -12.86
N ASN A 216 13.05 6.62 -13.85
CA ASN A 216 12.67 6.67 -15.26
C ASN A 216 11.21 7.13 -15.48
N ARG A 217 10.36 6.31 -16.10
CA ARG A 217 8.99 6.66 -16.46
C ARG A 217 8.02 6.38 -15.32
N VAL A 218 7.52 7.45 -14.70
CA VAL A 218 6.57 7.40 -13.59
C VAL A 218 5.38 8.30 -13.88
N THR A 219 4.17 7.83 -13.57
CA THR A 219 2.95 8.63 -13.54
C THR A 219 2.34 8.56 -12.16
N LEU A 220 2.12 9.73 -11.54
CA LEU A 220 1.33 9.89 -10.32
C LEU A 220 0.06 10.66 -10.71
N SER A 221 -1.11 10.05 -10.61
CA SER A 221 -2.39 10.66 -11.00
C SER A 221 -3.46 10.47 -9.92
N ASN A 222 -4.28 11.49 -9.66
CA ASN A 222 -5.47 11.38 -8.80
C ASN A 222 -5.21 10.88 -7.35
N ASN A 223 -4.02 11.09 -6.80
CA ASN A 223 -3.67 10.63 -5.46
C ASN A 223 -4.00 11.69 -4.39
N GLU A 224 -4.27 11.23 -3.17
CA GLU A 224 -4.48 12.08 -1.98
C GLU A 224 -3.58 11.73 -0.78
#